data_AF-A0A9R1AS38-F1
#
_entry.id   AF-A0A9R1AS38-F1
#
_cell.length_a   1.000
_cell.length_b   1.000
_cell.length_c   1.000
_cell.angle_alpha   90.00
_cell.angle_beta   90.00
_cell.angle_gamma   90.00
#
_symmetry.space_group_name_H-M   'P 1'
#
loop_
_entity.id
_entity.type
_entity.pdbx_description
1 polymer ?
#
loop_
_entity_poly.entity_id
_entity_poly.type
_entity_poly.pdbx_seq_one_letter_code
_entity_poly.pdbx_strand_id
1 'polypeptide(L)'
;MTRKNQELIKELSIPPPGYEDLSFPTKYSQNFYNQCVANFWKQYKSYWKNPPHNAMRFLMTMIYGLVFGTVFWQKGTKIDSPQDLYNLLGATYAAVFFLGSANCITIQPVVSIERTVFYREKAAGMYSPLSYALAQTCVEMIYNIVQGIQYTVTIYAMIGYEWKVAKFFYFLFFIISCFNYFTLFGMMLVALTSSSMLANIPIAFILPLWNLFAGFLVARPLIPIWWRWYYWANPVSWTIYGVIGSQFGDNTTPLSVVAGGSPTVVKQFLEDSLGIKHDFLGYVVLAHFAYVIGFFLVFGYSIKVLNFQKR
;
A
#
# COMPACT_ATOMS: atom_id res chain seq x y z
N MET A 1 18.36 -34.72 41.26
CA MET A 1 18.48 -33.32 41.75
C MET A 1 18.29 -33.33 43.25
N THR A 2 19.34 -32.98 43.99
CA THR A 2 19.51 -33.23 45.44
C THR A 2 18.69 -32.24 46.27
N ARG A 3 18.04 -32.69 47.36
CA ARG A 3 17.23 -31.87 48.31
C ARG A 3 17.89 -30.54 48.70
N LYS A 4 19.22 -30.56 48.83
CA LYS A 4 20.08 -29.41 49.12
C LYS A 4 19.95 -28.27 48.10
N ASN A 5 19.73 -28.58 46.82
CA ASN A 5 19.51 -27.57 45.78
C ASN A 5 18.14 -26.91 45.93
N GLN A 6 17.11 -27.66 46.35
CA GLN A 6 15.78 -27.11 46.58
C GLN A 6 15.74 -26.20 47.81
N GLU A 7 16.45 -26.59 48.88
CA GLU A 7 16.61 -25.77 50.09
C GLU A 7 17.37 -24.47 49.78
N LEU A 8 18.47 -24.54 49.02
CA LEU A 8 19.24 -23.37 48.59
C LEU A 8 18.43 -22.43 47.68
N ILE A 9 17.64 -22.97 46.74
CA ILE A 9 16.74 -22.16 45.90
C ILE A 9 15.70 -21.45 46.76
N LYS A 10 15.14 -22.15 47.76
CA LYS A 10 14.12 -21.58 48.65
C LYS A 10 14.70 -20.45 49.51
N GLU A 11 15.90 -20.63 50.04
CA GLU A 11 16.62 -19.60 50.79
C GLU A 11 16.94 -18.37 49.94
N LEU A 12 17.48 -18.57 48.73
CA LEU A 12 17.81 -17.49 47.79
C LEU A 12 16.58 -16.82 47.16
N SER A 13 15.42 -17.46 47.19
CA SER A 13 14.16 -16.89 46.68
C SER A 13 13.50 -15.91 47.65
N ILE A 14 13.93 -15.86 48.91
CA ILE A 14 13.42 -14.94 49.92
C ILE A 14 14.32 -13.69 49.90
N PRO A 15 13.82 -12.53 49.46
CA PRO A 15 14.61 -11.32 49.47
C PRO A 15 15.01 -10.92 50.91
N PRO A 16 16.22 -10.38 51.12
CA PRO A 16 16.66 -9.94 52.44
C PRO A 16 15.73 -8.90 53.09
N PRO A 17 15.65 -8.82 54.42
CA PRO A 17 14.85 -7.80 55.10
C PRO A 17 15.33 -6.39 54.69
N GLY A 18 14.43 -5.56 54.16
CA GLY A 18 14.74 -4.22 53.64
C GLY A 18 15.02 -4.15 52.13
N TYR A 19 14.83 -5.24 51.39
CA TYR A 19 14.89 -5.24 49.93
C TYR A 19 13.66 -4.54 49.33
N GLU A 20 13.88 -3.43 48.64
CA GLU A 20 12.86 -2.82 47.78
C GLU A 20 12.94 -3.43 46.38
N ASP A 21 11.77 -3.72 45.79
CA ASP A 21 11.72 -4.19 44.40
C ASP A 21 12.35 -3.15 43.46
N LEU A 22 13.12 -3.63 42.49
CA LEU A 22 13.68 -2.81 41.41
C LEU A 22 12.55 -2.04 40.70
N SER A 23 12.40 -0.77 41.03
CA SER A 23 11.43 0.13 40.43
C SER A 23 12.13 1.02 39.41
N PHE A 24 11.61 1.01 38.18
CA PHE A 24 12.06 1.92 37.14
C PHE A 24 11.03 3.05 36.99
N PRO A 25 11.47 4.31 36.85
CA PRO A 25 10.55 5.44 36.71
C PRO A 25 9.74 5.37 35.40
N THR A 26 10.25 4.65 34.40
CA THR A 26 9.61 4.50 33.09
C THR A 26 9.68 3.06 32.62
N LYS A 27 8.67 2.65 31.84
CA LYS A 27 8.62 1.32 31.22
C LYS A 27 9.75 1.08 30.21
N TYR A 28 10.24 2.14 29.56
CA TYR A 28 11.34 2.09 28.59
C TYR A 28 12.46 3.02 29.02
N SER A 29 13.70 2.65 28.72
CA SER A 29 14.91 3.43 29.07
C SER A 29 15.01 4.77 28.33
N GLN A 30 14.45 4.86 27.12
CA GLN A 30 14.52 6.04 26.25
C GLN A 30 13.13 6.62 25.95
N ASN A 31 13.08 7.90 25.63
CA ASN A 31 11.85 8.57 25.19
C ASN A 31 11.34 8.01 23.85
N PHE A 32 10.08 8.30 23.50
CA PHE A 32 9.45 7.75 22.29
C PHE A 32 10.16 8.16 20.99
N TYR A 33 10.66 9.39 20.91
CA TYR A 33 11.37 9.89 19.74
C TYR A 33 12.65 9.09 19.47
N ASN A 34 13.48 8.89 20.49
CA ASN A 34 14.72 8.10 20.40
C ASN A 34 14.42 6.64 20.04
N GLN A 35 13.32 6.06 20.55
CA GLN A 35 12.86 4.74 20.14
C GLN A 35 12.52 4.69 18.64
N CYS A 36 11.81 5.68 18.12
CA CYS A 36 11.47 5.76 16.69
C CYS A 36 12.73 5.89 15.82
N VAL A 37 13.68 6.75 16.20
CA VAL A 37 14.94 6.92 15.46
C VAL A 37 15.76 5.63 15.46
N ALA A 38 15.91 4.98 16.62
CA ALA A 38 16.65 3.72 16.75
C ALA A 38 15.99 2.59 15.94
N ASN A 39 14.65 2.48 16.01
CA ASN A 39 13.91 1.48 15.24
C ASN A 39 13.97 1.76 13.74
N PHE A 40 13.89 3.02 13.32
CA PHE A 40 14.04 3.38 11.92
C PHE A 40 15.43 3.00 11.40
N TRP A 41 16.49 3.32 12.13
CA TRP A 41 17.86 2.94 11.80
C TRP A 41 18.03 1.42 11.69
N LYS A 42 17.46 0.67 12.64
CA LYS A 42 17.46 -0.79 12.62
C LYS A 42 16.74 -1.32 11.38
N GLN A 43 15.52 -0.87 11.11
CA GLN A 43 14.73 -1.35 9.97
C GLN A 43 15.39 -0.98 8.64
N TYR A 44 15.90 0.24 8.51
CA TYR A 44 16.64 0.66 7.32
C TYR A 44 17.85 -0.25 7.05
N LYS A 45 18.64 -0.56 8.09
CA LYS A 45 19.76 -1.49 7.98
C LYS A 45 19.34 -2.93 7.68
N SER A 46 18.24 -3.42 8.27
CA SER A 46 17.70 -4.76 8.01
C SER A 46 17.35 -4.90 6.52
N TYR A 47 16.61 -3.92 6.00
CA TYR A 47 16.18 -3.90 4.60
C TYR A 47 17.36 -3.75 3.63
N TRP A 48 18.33 -2.89 3.95
CA TRP A 48 19.55 -2.76 3.16
C TRP A 48 20.36 -4.06 3.11
N LYS A 49 20.42 -4.80 4.22
CA LYS A 49 21.11 -6.09 4.33
C LYS A 49 20.31 -7.28 3.81
N ASN A 50 19.07 -7.06 3.33
CA ASN A 50 18.26 -8.08 2.66
C ASN A 50 18.10 -7.74 1.16
N PRO A 51 19.18 -7.86 0.34
CA PRO A 51 19.12 -7.62 -1.09
C PRO A 51 18.05 -8.42 -1.83
N PRO A 52 17.80 -9.73 -1.54
CA PRO A 52 16.86 -10.52 -2.31
C PRO A 52 15.46 -9.92 -2.41
N HIS A 53 14.92 -9.40 -1.30
CA HIS A 53 13.58 -8.78 -1.29
C HIS A 53 13.52 -7.51 -2.13
N ASN A 54 14.44 -6.56 -1.86
CA ASN A 54 14.45 -5.26 -2.52
C ASN A 54 14.86 -5.36 -3.99
N ALA A 55 15.86 -6.19 -4.32
CA ALA A 55 16.26 -6.45 -5.69
C ALA A 55 15.12 -7.08 -6.49
N MET A 56 14.42 -8.07 -5.92
CA MET A 56 13.25 -8.68 -6.57
C MET A 56 12.13 -7.68 -6.78
N ARG A 57 11.87 -6.79 -5.80
CA ARG A 57 10.89 -5.70 -5.93
C ARG A 57 11.19 -4.80 -7.12
N PHE A 58 12.42 -4.31 -7.26
CA PHE A 58 12.80 -3.43 -8.37
C PHE A 58 12.87 -4.15 -9.72
N LEU A 59 13.34 -5.40 -9.74
CA LEU A 59 13.38 -6.23 -10.95
C LEU A 59 11.98 -6.52 -11.47
N MET A 60 11.07 -6.97 -10.60
CA MET A 60 9.68 -7.23 -10.98
C MET A 60 9.00 -5.95 -11.46
N THR A 61 9.24 -4.82 -10.79
CA THR A 61 8.73 -3.51 -11.22
C THR A 61 9.19 -3.15 -12.62
N MET A 62 10.46 -3.39 -12.94
CA MET A 62 10.99 -3.18 -14.29
C MET A 62 10.31 -4.10 -15.31
N ILE A 63 10.18 -5.40 -15.00
CA ILE A 63 9.54 -6.38 -15.89
C ILE A 63 8.08 -6.00 -16.15
N TYR A 64 7.29 -5.72 -15.10
CA TYR A 64 5.90 -5.29 -15.25
C TYR A 64 5.78 -3.97 -16.03
N GLY A 65 6.69 -3.02 -15.79
CA GLY A 65 6.74 -1.74 -16.50
C GLY A 65 6.98 -1.93 -18.00
N LEU A 66 7.94 -2.80 -18.36
CA LEU A 66 8.25 -3.11 -19.75
C LEU A 66 7.13 -3.90 -20.44
N VAL A 67 6.55 -4.91 -19.77
CA VAL A 67 5.45 -5.70 -20.32
C VAL A 67 4.23 -4.81 -20.59
N PHE A 68 3.76 -4.05 -19.61
CA PHE A 68 2.60 -3.18 -19.82
C PHE A 68 2.93 -1.99 -20.75
N GLY A 69 4.14 -1.42 -20.65
CA GLY A 69 4.58 -0.36 -21.54
C GLY A 69 4.64 -0.78 -23.01
N THR A 70 5.06 -2.02 -23.30
CA THR A 70 5.06 -2.56 -24.68
C THR A 70 3.67 -2.91 -25.17
N VAL A 71 2.82 -3.52 -24.32
CA VAL A 71 1.43 -3.84 -24.68
C VAL A 71 0.63 -2.59 -25.04
N PHE A 72 0.85 -1.49 -24.32
CA PHE A 72 0.14 -0.22 -24.52
C PHE A 72 0.98 0.86 -25.20
N TRP A 73 1.94 0.46 -26.03
CA TRP A 73 2.91 1.34 -26.67
C TRP A 73 2.24 2.49 -27.45
N GLN A 74 2.58 3.73 -27.08
CA GLN A 74 2.10 4.97 -27.71
C GLN A 74 0.57 5.06 -27.88
N LYS A 75 -0.20 4.41 -27.00
CA LYS A 75 -1.67 4.54 -27.01
C LYS A 75 -2.12 5.89 -26.46
N GLY A 76 -1.30 6.58 -25.65
CA GLY A 76 -1.61 7.88 -25.08
C GLY A 76 -1.71 9.01 -26.11
N THR A 77 -1.08 8.86 -27.28
CA THR A 77 -1.05 9.88 -28.33
C THR A 77 -2.19 9.74 -29.36
N LYS A 78 -2.96 8.65 -29.32
CA LYS A 78 -3.99 8.31 -30.31
C LYS A 78 -5.35 8.16 -29.63
N ILE A 79 -6.04 9.28 -29.40
CA ILE A 79 -7.34 9.32 -28.73
C ILE A 79 -8.37 9.86 -29.70
N ASP A 80 -8.63 9.07 -30.74
CA ASP A 80 -9.58 9.45 -31.79
C ASP A 80 -10.95 8.82 -31.54
N SER A 81 -11.01 7.67 -30.87
CA SER A 81 -12.26 6.94 -30.60
C SER A 81 -12.51 6.70 -29.11
N PRO A 82 -13.78 6.52 -28.69
CA PRO A 82 -14.10 6.07 -27.33
C PRO A 82 -13.40 4.77 -26.93
N GLN A 83 -13.17 3.87 -27.89
CA GLN A 83 -12.45 2.62 -27.67
C GLN A 83 -10.99 2.85 -27.26
N ASP A 84 -10.33 3.86 -27.83
CA ASP A 84 -8.96 4.21 -27.46
C ASP A 84 -8.87 4.71 -26.02
N LEU A 85 -9.88 5.44 -25.56
CA LEU A 85 -9.97 5.88 -24.17
C LEU A 85 -10.19 4.69 -23.22
N TYR A 86 -11.03 3.72 -23.59
CA TYR A 86 -11.17 2.46 -22.83
C TYR A 86 -9.88 1.64 -22.82
N ASN A 87 -9.13 1.61 -23.92
CA ASN A 87 -7.83 0.94 -23.97
C ASN A 87 -6.83 1.59 -23.00
N LEU A 88 -6.82 2.93 -22.90
CA LEU A 88 -6.00 3.68 -21.93
C LEU A 88 -6.44 3.48 -20.48
N LEU A 89 -7.75 3.39 -20.26
CA LEU A 89 -8.30 3.01 -18.95
C LEU A 89 -7.85 1.61 -18.55
N GLY A 90 -7.89 0.66 -19.48
CA GLY A 90 -7.39 -0.70 -19.29
C GLY A 90 -5.88 -0.76 -19.03
N ALA A 91 -5.10 0.06 -19.74
CA ALA A 91 -3.66 0.21 -19.52
C ALA A 91 -3.36 0.67 -18.09
N THR A 92 -4.04 1.72 -17.66
CA THR A 92 -3.91 2.30 -16.31
C THR A 92 -4.31 1.30 -15.25
N TYR A 93 -5.46 0.66 -15.41
CA TYR A 93 -5.95 -0.38 -14.51
C TYR A 93 -4.95 -1.53 -14.37
N ALA A 94 -4.44 -2.05 -15.48
CA ALA A 94 -3.50 -3.17 -15.47
C ALA A 94 -2.18 -2.77 -14.79
N ALA A 95 -1.68 -1.58 -15.11
CA ALA A 95 -0.46 -1.05 -14.52
C ALA A 95 -0.55 -0.92 -12.98
N VAL A 96 -1.67 -0.40 -12.50
CA VAL A 96 -1.92 -0.14 -11.08
C VAL A 96 -2.20 -1.43 -10.32
N PHE A 97 -3.11 -2.26 -10.82
CA PHE A 97 -3.67 -3.37 -10.05
C PHE A 97 -2.71 -4.55 -9.92
N PHE A 98 -2.03 -4.96 -11.00
CA PHE A 98 -1.18 -6.14 -10.98
C PHE A 98 0.05 -5.95 -10.11
N LEU A 99 0.77 -4.83 -10.30
CA LEU A 99 1.96 -4.54 -9.50
C LEU A 99 1.59 -4.19 -8.05
N GLY A 100 0.49 -3.45 -7.83
CA GLY A 100 -0.04 -3.20 -6.48
C GLY A 100 -0.39 -4.49 -5.72
N SER A 101 -1.09 -5.41 -6.38
CA SER A 101 -1.40 -6.73 -5.81
C SER A 101 -0.15 -7.55 -5.49
N ALA A 102 0.85 -7.53 -6.38
CA ALA A 102 2.13 -8.19 -6.15
C ALA A 102 2.87 -7.62 -4.92
N ASN A 103 2.86 -6.29 -4.74
CA ASN A 103 3.44 -5.64 -3.55
C ASN A 103 2.74 -6.10 -2.25
N CYS A 104 1.41 -6.21 -2.27
CA CYS A 104 0.62 -6.71 -1.13
C CYS A 104 0.96 -8.16 -0.74
N ILE A 105 1.25 -9.03 -1.72
CA ILE A 105 1.57 -10.44 -1.46
C ILE A 105 3.03 -10.59 -0.99
N THR A 106 3.96 -9.94 -1.68
CA THR A 106 5.40 -10.07 -1.44
C THR A 106 5.85 -9.49 -0.09
N ILE A 107 5.12 -8.51 0.45
CA ILE A 107 5.45 -7.92 1.75
C ILE A 107 5.17 -8.86 2.93
N GLN A 108 4.18 -9.75 2.83
CA GLN A 108 3.72 -10.56 3.96
C GLN A 108 4.80 -11.44 4.61
N PRO A 109 5.60 -12.23 3.86
CA PRO A 109 6.64 -13.06 4.49
C PRO A 109 7.68 -12.22 5.22
N VAL A 110 8.04 -11.05 4.67
CA VAL A 110 9.00 -10.13 5.29
C VAL A 110 8.46 -9.63 6.63
N VAL A 111 7.22 -9.15 6.66
CA VAL A 111 6.56 -8.67 7.89
C VAL A 111 6.41 -9.79 8.91
N SER A 112 6.10 -11.01 8.47
CA SER A 112 5.92 -12.16 9.35
C SER A 112 7.23 -12.58 10.03
N ILE A 113 8.36 -12.52 9.32
CA ILE A 113 9.69 -12.79 9.88
C ILE A 113 10.06 -11.69 10.89
N GLU A 114 9.95 -10.42 10.51
CA GLU A 114 10.26 -9.26 11.36
C GLU A 114 9.41 -9.25 12.64
N ARG A 115 8.13 -9.61 12.56
CA ARG A 115 7.24 -9.74 13.71
C ARG A 115 7.77 -10.74 14.75
N THR A 116 8.43 -11.82 14.33
CA THR A 116 9.00 -12.80 15.25
C THR A 116 10.15 -12.20 16.08
N VAL A 117 10.98 -11.38 15.44
CA VAL A 117 12.05 -10.61 16.10
C VAL A 117 11.44 -9.57 17.04
N PHE A 118 10.45 -8.81 16.55
CA PHE A 118 9.71 -7.83 17.33
C PHE A 118 9.12 -8.41 18.61
N TYR A 119 8.51 -9.60 18.57
CA TYR A 119 7.93 -10.20 19.78
C TYR A 119 8.99 -10.50 20.84
N ARG A 120 10.20 -10.92 20.46
CA ARG A 120 11.32 -11.14 21.40
C ARG A 120 11.78 -9.82 22.02
N GLU A 121 11.91 -8.78 21.22
CA GLU A 121 12.35 -7.45 21.68
C GLU A 121 11.30 -6.75 22.54
N LYS A 122 10.01 -6.93 22.21
CA LYS A 122 8.87 -6.49 23.03
C LYS A 122 8.85 -7.18 24.39
N ALA A 123 9.10 -8.49 24.43
CA ALA A 123 9.16 -9.26 25.67
C ALA A 123 10.34 -8.82 26.56
N ALA A 124 11.46 -8.41 25.96
CA ALA A 124 12.61 -7.83 26.66
C ALA A 124 12.42 -6.36 27.06
N GLY A 125 11.28 -5.73 26.74
CA GLY A 125 11.01 -4.34 27.10
C GLY A 125 11.88 -3.30 26.38
N MET A 126 12.42 -3.62 25.20
CA MET A 126 13.40 -2.74 24.52
C MET A 126 12.79 -1.44 23.98
N TYR A 127 11.58 -1.50 23.41
CA TYR A 127 10.91 -0.34 22.81
C TYR A 127 9.38 -0.55 22.68
N SER A 128 8.65 0.52 22.39
CA SER A 128 7.19 0.49 22.23
C SER A 128 6.72 -0.08 20.88
N PRO A 129 5.61 -0.85 20.83
CA PRO A 129 5.06 -1.38 19.58
C PRO A 129 4.80 -0.33 18.50
N LEU A 130 4.35 0.85 18.91
CA LEU A 130 4.04 1.94 17.98
C LEU A 130 5.30 2.51 17.31
N SER A 131 6.41 2.62 18.05
CA SER A 131 7.68 3.07 17.48
C SER A 131 8.21 2.12 16.40
N TYR A 132 7.99 0.80 16.58
CA TYR A 132 8.30 -0.21 15.58
C TYR A 132 7.39 -0.11 14.36
N ALA A 133 6.08 0.03 14.57
CA ALA A 133 5.13 0.15 13.47
C ALA A 133 5.43 1.37 12.58
N LEU A 134 5.73 2.52 13.20
CA LEU A 134 6.17 3.73 12.50
C LEU A 134 7.45 3.50 11.70
N ALA A 135 8.48 2.95 12.35
CA ALA A 135 9.76 2.69 11.70
C ALA A 135 9.61 1.77 10.48
N GLN A 136 8.86 0.68 10.60
CA GLN A 136 8.64 -0.26 9.50
C GLN A 136 7.87 0.39 8.36
N THR A 137 6.79 1.11 8.66
CA THR A 137 6.01 1.83 7.63
C THR A 137 6.85 2.89 6.92
N CYS A 138 7.65 3.69 7.64
CA CYS A 138 8.50 4.71 7.02
C CYS A 138 9.52 4.11 6.05
N VAL A 139 10.17 2.99 6.43
CA VAL A 139 11.12 2.31 5.54
C VAL A 139 10.42 1.79 4.29
N GLU A 140 9.27 1.14 4.43
CA GLU A 140 8.47 0.68 3.28
C GLU A 140 8.06 1.82 2.35
N MET A 141 7.63 2.96 2.91
CA MET A 141 7.28 4.13 2.12
C MET A 141 8.45 4.63 1.27
N ILE A 142 9.67 4.65 1.81
CA ILE A 142 10.86 5.08 1.06
C ILE A 142 11.10 4.17 -0.14
N TYR A 143 11.07 2.85 0.06
CA TYR A 143 11.24 1.90 -1.05
C TYR A 143 10.09 1.97 -2.07
N ASN A 144 8.85 2.15 -1.62
CA ASN A 144 7.70 2.35 -2.50
C ASN A 144 7.79 3.63 -3.33
N ILE A 145 8.36 4.72 -2.78
CA ILE A 145 8.60 5.97 -3.52
C ILE A 145 9.60 5.72 -4.65
N VAL A 146 10.74 5.08 -4.36
CA VAL A 146 11.75 4.76 -5.38
C VAL A 146 11.17 3.83 -6.45
N GLN A 147 10.43 2.80 -6.03
CA GLN A 147 9.74 1.87 -6.93
C GLN A 147 8.71 2.60 -7.81
N GLY A 148 7.92 3.50 -7.21
CA GLY A 148 6.92 4.30 -7.91
C GLY A 148 7.51 5.27 -8.92
N ILE A 149 8.65 5.90 -8.62
CA ILE A 149 9.39 6.75 -9.56
C ILE A 149 9.87 5.90 -10.75
N GLN A 150 10.56 4.79 -10.49
CA GLN A 150 11.05 3.88 -11.55
C GLN A 150 9.90 3.42 -12.46
N TYR A 151 8.79 2.98 -11.86
CA TYR A 151 7.64 2.49 -12.59
C TYR A 151 6.97 3.58 -13.42
N THR A 152 6.75 4.75 -12.81
CA THR A 152 6.12 5.90 -13.46
C THR A 152 6.92 6.36 -14.65
N VAL A 153 8.23 6.57 -14.52
CA VAL A 153 9.08 7.02 -15.63
C VAL A 153 9.03 6.04 -16.80
N THR A 154 9.09 4.73 -16.52
CA THR A 154 9.03 3.68 -17.54
C THR A 154 7.69 3.71 -18.26
N ILE A 155 6.58 3.61 -17.52
CA ILE A 155 5.27 3.42 -18.13
C ILE A 155 4.73 4.71 -18.77
N TYR A 156 5.03 5.87 -18.17
CA TYR A 156 4.58 7.16 -18.68
C TYR A 156 5.22 7.47 -20.04
N ALA A 157 6.51 7.15 -20.18
CA ALA A 157 7.23 7.28 -21.44
C ALA A 157 6.73 6.29 -22.50
N MET A 158 6.53 5.02 -22.16
CA MET A 158 6.16 3.97 -23.13
C MET A 158 4.70 4.07 -23.60
N ILE A 159 3.77 4.41 -22.70
CA ILE A 159 2.36 4.65 -23.09
C ILE A 159 2.24 5.93 -23.93
N GLY A 160 3.16 6.89 -23.75
CA GLY A 160 3.15 8.16 -24.48
C GLY A 160 2.13 9.14 -23.92
N TYR A 161 2.07 9.28 -22.59
CA TYR A 161 1.27 10.34 -21.98
C TYR A 161 1.88 11.73 -22.24
N GLU A 162 1.04 12.77 -22.13
CA GLU A 162 1.43 14.15 -22.38
C GLU A 162 2.35 14.69 -21.26
N TRP A 163 3.61 15.02 -21.59
CA TRP A 163 4.63 15.52 -20.66
C TRP A 163 4.38 16.94 -20.11
N LYS A 164 3.24 17.15 -19.45
CA LYS A 164 2.96 18.33 -18.63
C LYS A 164 3.36 18.06 -17.19
N VAL A 165 4.05 19.02 -16.57
CA VAL A 165 4.55 18.93 -15.18
C VAL A 165 3.44 18.51 -14.21
N ALA A 166 2.29 19.18 -14.24
CA ALA A 166 1.17 18.86 -13.36
C ALA A 166 0.65 17.43 -13.58
N LYS A 167 0.43 17.01 -14.83
CA LYS A 167 -0.09 15.68 -15.17
C LYS A 167 0.87 14.57 -14.75
N PHE A 168 2.18 14.78 -14.93
CA PHE A 168 3.21 13.84 -14.50
C PHE A 168 3.25 13.68 -12.98
N PHE A 169 3.24 14.78 -12.22
CA PHE A 169 3.28 14.70 -10.75
C PHE A 169 1.99 14.12 -10.16
N TYR A 170 0.82 14.38 -10.75
CA TYR A 170 -0.41 13.69 -10.36
C TYR A 170 -0.31 12.18 -10.60
N PHE A 171 0.15 11.77 -11.79
CA PHE A 171 0.33 10.35 -12.11
C PHE A 171 1.29 9.68 -11.12
N LEU A 172 2.46 10.30 -10.89
CA LEU A 172 3.45 9.82 -9.92
C LEU A 172 2.86 9.69 -8.51
N PHE A 173 2.10 10.69 -8.06
CA PHE A 173 1.45 10.66 -6.75
C PHE A 173 0.47 9.49 -6.62
N PHE A 174 -0.39 9.26 -7.63
CA PHE A 174 -1.37 8.18 -7.58
C PHE A 174 -0.70 6.80 -7.61
N ILE A 175 0.35 6.61 -8.41
CA ILE A 175 1.12 5.36 -8.44
C ILE A 175 1.81 5.10 -7.09
N ILE A 176 2.50 6.09 -6.53
CA ILE A 176 3.17 5.96 -5.22
C ILE A 176 2.15 5.68 -4.12
N SER A 177 1.04 6.42 -4.09
CA SER A 177 -0.01 6.23 -3.09
C SER A 177 -0.64 4.85 -3.20
N CYS A 178 -0.81 4.36 -4.44
CA CYS A 178 -1.27 3.02 -4.72
C CYS A 178 -0.36 1.95 -4.10
N PHE A 179 0.94 1.99 -4.42
CA PHE A 179 1.88 1.03 -3.86
C PHE A 179 1.92 1.11 -2.33
N ASN A 180 1.81 2.30 -1.75
CA ASN A 180 1.77 2.46 -0.31
C ASN A 180 0.56 1.82 0.34
N TYR A 181 -0.67 2.08 -0.12
CA TYR A 181 -1.84 1.47 0.50
C TYR A 181 -1.86 -0.05 0.29
N PHE A 182 -1.39 -0.58 -0.84
CA PHE A 182 -1.32 -2.02 -1.07
C PHE A 182 -0.32 -2.69 -0.13
N THR A 183 0.87 -2.12 0.03
CA THR A 183 1.90 -2.61 0.95
C THR A 183 1.39 -2.54 2.40
N LEU A 184 0.76 -1.44 2.80
CA LEU A 184 0.19 -1.29 4.15
C LEU A 184 -0.98 -2.24 4.40
N PHE A 185 -1.81 -2.50 3.39
CA PHE A 185 -2.88 -3.48 3.49
C PHE A 185 -2.32 -4.90 3.72
N GLY A 186 -1.27 -5.29 3.00
CA GLY A 186 -0.57 -6.56 3.24
C GLY A 186 0.05 -6.64 4.65
N MET A 187 0.69 -5.56 5.11
CA MET A 187 1.22 -5.45 6.48
C MET A 187 0.12 -5.58 7.54
N MET A 188 -1.00 -4.88 7.35
CA MET A 188 -2.16 -4.90 8.23
C MET A 188 -2.71 -6.32 8.38
N LEU A 189 -2.85 -7.06 7.29
CA LEU A 189 -3.36 -8.43 7.33
C LEU A 189 -2.44 -9.38 8.09
N VAL A 190 -1.11 -9.27 7.91
CA VAL A 190 -0.16 -10.04 8.72
C VAL A 190 -0.21 -9.65 10.19
N ALA A 191 -0.48 -8.40 10.52
CA ALA A 191 -0.66 -8.00 11.91
C ALA A 191 -1.95 -8.57 12.53
N LEU A 192 -3.00 -8.79 11.74
CA LEU A 192 -4.29 -9.34 12.16
C LEU A 192 -4.33 -10.86 12.22
N THR A 193 -3.45 -11.57 11.52
CA THR A 193 -3.44 -13.03 11.45
C THR A 193 -2.20 -13.64 12.10
N SER A 194 -2.23 -14.92 12.48
CA SER A 194 -1.09 -15.56 13.12
C SER A 194 0.05 -15.94 12.17
N SER A 195 -0.20 -16.02 10.86
CA SER A 195 0.82 -16.35 9.84
C SER A 195 0.54 -15.65 8.50
N SER A 196 1.58 -15.51 7.67
CA SER A 196 1.43 -15.01 6.29
C SER A 196 0.48 -15.88 5.45
N MET A 197 0.49 -17.20 5.65
CA MET A 197 -0.42 -18.10 4.94
C MET A 197 -1.90 -17.82 5.28
N LEU A 198 -2.21 -17.50 6.54
CA LEU A 198 -3.57 -17.11 6.94
C LEU A 198 -3.94 -15.71 6.44
N ALA A 199 -2.98 -14.79 6.33
CA ALA A 199 -3.21 -13.47 5.71
C ALA A 199 -3.58 -13.55 4.22
N ASN A 200 -3.16 -14.59 3.51
CA ASN A 200 -3.55 -14.80 2.10
C ASN A 200 -5.02 -15.17 1.92
N ILE A 201 -5.68 -15.75 2.92
CA ILE A 201 -7.11 -16.12 2.83
C ILE A 201 -7.98 -14.88 2.55
N PRO A 202 -7.99 -13.81 3.37
CA PRO A 202 -8.79 -12.62 3.09
C PRO A 202 -8.36 -11.91 1.80
N ILE A 203 -7.08 -11.97 1.42
CA ILE A 203 -6.58 -11.39 0.16
C ILE A 203 -7.22 -12.04 -1.05
N ALA A 204 -7.40 -13.37 -1.03
CA ALA A 204 -8.02 -14.12 -2.11
C ALA A 204 -9.49 -13.69 -2.35
N PHE A 205 -10.16 -13.11 -1.36
CA PHE A 205 -11.50 -12.54 -1.52
C PHE A 205 -11.47 -11.03 -1.82
N ILE A 206 -10.63 -10.27 -1.12
CA ILE A 206 -10.62 -8.80 -1.20
C ILE A 206 -10.02 -8.30 -2.51
N LEU A 207 -8.92 -8.89 -2.99
CA LEU A 207 -8.30 -8.43 -4.23
C LEU A 207 -9.22 -8.60 -5.44
N PRO A 208 -9.88 -9.76 -5.68
CA PRO A 208 -10.86 -9.87 -6.76
C PRO A 208 -12.03 -8.90 -6.63
N LEU A 209 -12.50 -8.61 -5.41
CA LEU A 209 -13.55 -7.61 -5.22
C LEU A 209 -13.05 -6.20 -5.55
N TRP A 210 -11.84 -5.84 -5.11
CA TRP A 210 -11.21 -4.56 -5.51
C TRP A 210 -11.02 -4.48 -7.02
N ASN A 211 -10.70 -5.61 -7.66
CA ASN A 211 -10.51 -5.71 -9.10
C ASN A 211 -11.82 -5.45 -9.86
N LEU A 212 -12.88 -6.16 -9.51
CA LEU A 212 -14.17 -6.10 -10.18
C LEU A 212 -14.81 -4.70 -10.08
N PHE A 213 -14.74 -4.09 -8.90
CA PHE A 213 -15.36 -2.80 -8.62
C PHE A 213 -14.37 -1.63 -8.68
N ALA A 214 -13.24 -1.78 -9.39
CA ALA A 214 -12.25 -0.72 -9.56
C ALA A 214 -12.75 0.43 -10.47
N GLY A 215 -13.87 0.25 -11.18
CA GLY A 215 -14.37 1.24 -12.14
C GLY A 215 -13.96 1.01 -13.59
N PHE A 216 -13.11 0.01 -13.85
CA PHE A 216 -12.76 -0.43 -15.21
C PHE A 216 -13.67 -1.56 -15.71
N LEU A 217 -13.68 -2.70 -15.00
CA LEU A 217 -14.52 -3.85 -15.38
C LEU A 217 -16.01 -3.55 -15.26
N VAL A 218 -16.40 -2.85 -14.19
CA VAL A 218 -17.74 -2.33 -13.99
C VAL A 218 -17.65 -0.83 -13.74
N ALA A 219 -18.10 -0.03 -14.71
CA ALA A 219 -18.12 1.42 -14.59
C ALA A 219 -19.08 1.87 -13.48
N ARG A 220 -18.71 2.92 -12.74
CA ARG A 220 -19.48 3.41 -11.57
C ARG A 220 -20.97 3.68 -11.88
N PRO A 221 -21.36 4.29 -13.01
CA PRO A 221 -22.77 4.56 -13.30
C PRO A 221 -23.63 3.29 -13.44
N LEU A 222 -23.02 2.18 -13.89
CA LEU A 222 -23.69 0.89 -14.09
C LEU A 222 -23.89 0.11 -12.79
N ILE A 223 -23.20 0.49 -11.70
CA ILE A 223 -23.36 -0.15 -10.40
C ILE A 223 -24.72 0.27 -9.80
N PRO A 224 -25.57 -0.68 -9.38
CA PRO A 224 -26.82 -0.39 -8.70
C PRO A 224 -26.62 0.57 -7.52
N ILE A 225 -27.55 1.50 -7.33
CA ILE A 225 -27.39 2.61 -6.36
C ILE A 225 -27.09 2.09 -4.95
N TRP A 226 -27.74 0.99 -4.53
CA TRP A 226 -27.53 0.39 -3.21
C TRP A 226 -26.17 -0.31 -3.02
N TRP A 227 -25.44 -0.62 -4.09
CA TRP A 227 -24.06 -1.18 -4.05
C TRP A 227 -22.97 -0.14 -4.30
N ARG A 228 -23.34 1.09 -4.70
CA ARG A 228 -22.38 2.12 -5.12
C ARG A 228 -21.43 2.58 -4.00
N TRP A 229 -21.80 2.39 -2.73
CA TRP A 229 -20.92 2.67 -1.59
C TRP A 229 -19.61 1.87 -1.66
N TYR A 230 -19.65 0.64 -2.19
CA TYR A 230 -18.46 -0.20 -2.27
C TYR A 230 -17.42 0.35 -3.25
N TYR A 231 -17.87 0.96 -4.34
CA TYR A 231 -16.98 1.67 -5.26
C TYR A 231 -16.17 2.74 -4.52
N TRP A 232 -16.79 3.51 -3.63
CA TRP A 232 -16.11 4.53 -2.83
C TRP A 232 -15.31 3.96 -1.66
N ALA A 233 -15.60 2.73 -1.21
CA ALA A 233 -14.84 2.02 -0.20
C ALA A 233 -13.58 1.31 -0.77
N ASN A 234 -13.52 1.11 -2.09
CA ASN A 234 -12.40 0.46 -2.78
C ASN A 234 -11.25 1.46 -3.05
N PRO A 235 -10.04 1.29 -2.49
CA PRO A 235 -8.93 2.21 -2.72
C PRO A 235 -8.47 2.25 -4.20
N VAL A 236 -8.61 1.14 -4.93
CA VAL A 236 -8.18 1.05 -6.34
C VAL A 236 -9.04 1.93 -7.23
N SER A 237 -10.33 2.08 -6.91
CA SER A 237 -11.24 2.92 -7.71
C SER A 237 -10.82 4.38 -7.68
N TRP A 238 -10.35 4.87 -6.53
CA TRP A 238 -9.81 6.21 -6.36
C TRP A 238 -8.53 6.40 -7.16
N THR A 239 -7.64 5.41 -7.22
CA THR A 239 -6.42 5.50 -8.04
C THR A 239 -6.75 5.59 -9.52
N ILE A 240 -7.63 4.72 -10.04
CA ILE A 240 -8.02 4.74 -11.45
C ILE A 240 -8.72 6.07 -11.78
N TYR A 241 -9.64 6.51 -10.92
CA TYR A 241 -10.28 7.81 -11.05
C TYR A 241 -9.25 8.95 -11.11
N GLY A 242 -8.29 8.96 -10.18
CA GLY A 242 -7.27 10.00 -10.07
C GLY A 242 -6.36 10.07 -11.29
N VAL A 243 -5.88 8.91 -11.76
CA VAL A 243 -5.03 8.86 -12.96
C VAL A 243 -5.79 9.35 -14.18
N ILE A 244 -6.99 8.83 -14.43
CA ILE A 244 -7.76 9.19 -15.64
C ILE A 244 -8.25 10.63 -15.58
N GLY A 245 -8.75 11.06 -14.42
CA GLY A 245 -9.20 12.43 -14.19
C GLY A 245 -8.06 13.45 -14.35
N SER A 246 -6.85 13.11 -13.90
CA SER A 246 -5.68 14.01 -14.03
C SER A 246 -5.10 14.04 -15.45
N GLN A 247 -5.12 12.93 -16.19
CA GLN A 247 -4.56 12.91 -17.55
C GLN A 247 -5.54 13.46 -18.61
N PHE A 248 -6.83 13.17 -18.45
CA PHE A 248 -7.82 13.38 -19.51
C PHE A 248 -9.09 14.15 -19.07
N GLY A 249 -9.28 14.41 -17.77
CA GLY A 249 -10.49 15.08 -17.27
C GLY A 249 -10.64 16.54 -17.73
N ASP A 250 -9.56 17.17 -18.17
CA ASP A 250 -9.51 18.52 -18.72
C ASP A 250 -9.49 18.54 -20.27
N ASN A 251 -9.52 17.37 -20.91
CA ASN A 251 -9.33 17.26 -22.35
C ASN A 251 -10.62 17.56 -23.13
N THR A 252 -10.57 18.61 -23.96
CA THR A 252 -11.68 19.06 -24.81
C THR A 252 -11.58 18.57 -26.26
N THR A 253 -10.64 17.67 -26.57
CA THR A 253 -10.51 17.10 -27.92
C THR A 253 -11.80 16.35 -28.30
N PRO A 254 -12.35 16.60 -29.51
CA PRO A 254 -13.53 15.89 -29.99
C PRO A 254 -13.20 14.43 -30.29
N LEU A 255 -14.08 13.52 -29.88
CA LEU A 255 -13.99 12.11 -30.24
C LEU A 255 -14.71 11.88 -31.58
N SER A 256 -14.10 11.11 -32.47
CA SER A 256 -14.77 10.62 -33.67
C SER A 256 -15.85 9.62 -33.25
N VAL A 257 -17.11 10.02 -33.45
CA VAL A 257 -18.27 9.19 -33.12
C VAL A 257 -18.62 8.39 -34.37
N VAL A 258 -18.85 7.08 -34.20
CA VAL A 258 -19.37 6.23 -35.28
C VAL A 258 -20.68 6.83 -35.79
N ALA A 259 -20.85 6.85 -37.11
CA ALA A 259 -21.93 7.53 -37.83
C ALA A 259 -23.30 7.45 -37.12
N GLY A 260 -23.81 8.61 -36.64
CA GLY A 260 -25.15 8.75 -36.05
C GLY A 260 -25.20 9.28 -34.61
N GLY A 261 -24.07 9.39 -33.90
CA GLY A 261 -24.02 9.97 -32.56
C GLY A 261 -23.65 11.45 -32.53
N SER A 262 -24.08 12.19 -31.50
CA SER A 262 -23.70 13.59 -31.27
C SER A 262 -22.18 13.69 -31.02
N PRO A 263 -21.47 14.68 -31.59
CA PRO A 263 -20.06 14.88 -31.30
C PRO A 263 -19.86 15.09 -29.80
N THR A 264 -19.09 14.20 -29.17
CA THR A 264 -18.77 14.25 -27.75
C THR A 264 -17.30 14.56 -27.57
N VAL A 265 -16.98 15.36 -26.55
CA VAL A 265 -15.60 15.64 -26.14
C VAL A 265 -15.15 14.63 -25.09
N VAL A 266 -13.84 14.39 -25.00
CA VAL A 266 -13.25 13.43 -24.03
C VAL A 266 -13.76 13.69 -22.61
N LYS A 267 -13.73 14.95 -22.15
CA LYS A 267 -14.26 15.33 -20.83
C LYS A 267 -15.71 14.87 -20.61
N GLN A 268 -16.60 15.16 -21.56
CA GLN A 268 -18.02 14.82 -21.44
C GLN A 268 -18.23 13.31 -21.43
N PHE A 269 -17.50 12.59 -22.28
CA PHE A 269 -17.53 11.13 -22.29
C PHE A 269 -17.09 10.53 -20.94
N LEU A 270 -16.02 11.06 -20.32
CA LEU A 270 -15.55 10.63 -19.01
C LEU A 270 -16.59 10.88 -17.91
N GLU A 271 -17.29 12.00 -17.96
CA GLU A 271 -18.35 12.34 -17.00
C GLU A 271 -19.58 11.43 -17.16
N ASP A 272 -20.05 11.24 -18.40
CA ASP A 272 -21.28 10.51 -18.68
C ASP A 272 -21.09 8.98 -18.56
N SER A 273 -19.98 8.46 -19.10
CA SER A 273 -19.75 7.01 -19.17
C SER A 273 -19.06 6.45 -17.93
N LEU A 274 -18.12 7.20 -17.34
CA LEU A 274 -17.31 6.74 -16.20
C LEU A 274 -17.61 7.50 -14.90
N GLY A 275 -18.29 8.65 -14.97
CA GLY A 275 -18.56 9.47 -13.81
C GLY A 275 -17.33 10.24 -13.28
N ILE A 276 -16.29 10.39 -14.09
CA ILE A 276 -15.00 11.00 -13.70
C ILE A 276 -15.03 12.49 -14.00
N LYS A 277 -14.77 13.31 -12.98
CA LYS A 277 -14.76 14.77 -13.02
C LYS A 277 -13.41 15.28 -12.56
N HIS A 278 -12.81 16.19 -13.33
CA HIS A 278 -11.51 16.76 -13.00
C HIS A 278 -11.53 17.54 -11.66
N ASP A 279 -12.62 18.27 -11.39
CA ASP A 279 -12.76 19.08 -10.17
C ASP A 279 -12.77 18.23 -8.87
N PHE A 280 -13.03 16.93 -8.99
CA PHE A 280 -13.07 16.02 -7.85
C PHE A 280 -11.68 15.51 -7.42
N LEU A 281 -10.62 15.82 -8.19
CA LEU A 281 -9.26 15.31 -7.93
C LEU A 281 -8.72 15.64 -6.53
N GLY A 282 -9.08 16.81 -5.96
CA GLY A 282 -8.69 17.18 -4.60
C GLY A 282 -9.19 16.17 -3.55
N TYR A 283 -10.45 15.74 -3.66
CA TYR A 283 -11.03 14.73 -2.78
C TYR A 283 -10.40 13.35 -3.00
N VAL A 284 -10.03 13.03 -4.23
CA VAL A 284 -9.33 11.78 -4.56
C VAL A 284 -7.96 11.73 -3.88
N VAL A 285 -7.22 12.84 -3.88
CA VAL A 285 -5.93 12.94 -3.17
C VAL A 285 -6.11 12.73 -1.66
N LEU A 286 -7.12 13.38 -1.06
CA LEU A 286 -7.43 13.22 0.37
C LEU A 286 -7.83 11.78 0.71
N ALA A 287 -8.60 11.10 -0.15
CA ALA A 287 -8.96 9.70 0.05
C ALA A 287 -7.73 8.79 0.13
N HIS A 288 -6.72 8.99 -0.71
CA HIS A 288 -5.48 8.20 -0.66
C HIS A 288 -4.73 8.37 0.67
N PHE A 289 -4.63 9.60 1.17
CA PHE A 289 -4.06 9.83 2.50
C PHE A 289 -4.89 9.13 3.60
N ALA A 290 -6.22 9.17 3.50
CA ALA A 290 -7.10 8.48 4.44
C ALA A 290 -6.88 6.97 4.44
N TYR A 291 -6.71 6.32 3.29
CA TYR A 291 -6.41 4.88 3.22
C TYR A 291 -5.04 4.53 3.80
N VAL A 292 -4.00 5.31 3.46
CA VAL A 292 -2.64 5.10 3.99
C VAL A 292 -2.64 5.22 5.51
N ILE A 293 -3.26 6.27 6.05
CA ILE A 293 -3.38 6.48 7.50
C ILE A 293 -4.25 5.38 8.13
N GLY A 294 -5.38 5.04 7.53
CA GLY A 294 -6.30 4.02 8.03
C GLY A 294 -5.64 2.65 8.17
N PHE A 295 -4.98 2.15 7.11
CA PHE A 295 -4.26 0.88 7.17
C PHE A 295 -3.09 0.92 8.16
N PHE A 296 -2.36 2.05 8.24
CA PHE A 296 -1.30 2.22 9.24
C PHE A 296 -1.84 2.14 10.67
N LEU A 297 -2.96 2.81 10.98
CA LEU A 297 -3.55 2.79 12.31
C LEU A 297 -3.99 1.38 12.72
N VAL A 298 -4.63 0.64 11.81
CA VAL A 298 -5.03 -0.75 12.07
C VAL A 298 -3.80 -1.64 12.26
N PHE A 299 -2.76 -1.47 11.43
CA PHE A 299 -1.49 -2.19 11.57
C PHE A 299 -0.84 -1.93 12.93
N GLY A 300 -0.66 -0.65 13.31
CA GLY A 300 -0.03 -0.26 14.56
C GLY A 300 -0.82 -0.70 15.80
N TYR A 301 -2.16 -0.60 15.75
CA TYR A 301 -3.03 -1.09 16.82
C TYR A 301 -2.96 -2.62 16.95
N SER A 302 -3.01 -3.34 15.83
CA SER A 302 -2.98 -4.80 15.81
C SER A 302 -1.68 -5.35 16.38
N ILE A 303 -0.52 -4.81 16.01
CA ILE A 303 0.78 -5.21 16.57
C ILE A 303 0.91 -4.89 18.07
N LYS A 304 0.25 -3.83 18.53
CA LYS A 304 0.24 -3.46 19.95
C LYS A 304 -0.56 -4.47 20.77
N VAL A 305 -1.77 -4.80 20.33
CA VAL A 305 -2.77 -5.58 21.08
C VAL A 305 -2.64 -7.09 20.88
N LEU A 306 -2.47 -7.55 19.63
CA LEU A 306 -2.43 -8.97 19.31
C LEU A 306 -1.04 -9.54 19.60
N ASN A 307 -1.03 -10.77 20.13
CA ASN A 307 0.18 -11.56 20.31
C ASN A 307 -0.12 -13.01 19.91
N PHE A 308 0.61 -13.48 18.89
CA PHE A 308 0.45 -14.82 18.34
C PHE A 308 1.57 -15.79 18.74
N GLN A 309 2.47 -15.42 19.65
CA GLN A 309 3.40 -16.39 20.24
C GLN A 309 2.62 -17.40 21.07
N LYS A 310 2.59 -18.66 20.62
CA LYS A 310 2.22 -19.78 21.49
C LYS A 310 3.40 -20.02 22.44
N ARG A 311 3.13 -20.02 23.75
CA ARG A 311 4.07 -20.51 24.78
C ARG A 311 4.28 -22.01 24.62
#